data_AF-A0A7X8ZNW0-F1
#
_entry.id   AF-A0A7X8ZNW0-F1
#
_cell.length_a   1.000
_cell.length_b   1.000
_cell.length_c   1.000
_cell.angle_alpha   90.00
_cell.angle_beta   90.00
_cell.angle_gamma   90.00
#
_symmetry.space_group_name_H-M   'P 1'
#
loop_
_entity.id
_entity.type
_entity.pdbx_description
1 polymer ?
#
loop_
_entity_poly.entity_id
_entity_poly.type
_entity_poly.pdbx_seq_one_letter_code
_entity_poly.pdbx_strand_id
1 'polypeptide(L)'
;MKQPLSKDKGDLIYSFCLTIPALILSITFILIPIIDSVIKSFQKYGVKNVISGKPGVWNNFQNYIDLFSSGSLPNAVKNTFFFVIFVIIFQFILG
;
A
#
# COMPACT_ATOMS: atom_id res chain seq x y z
N MET A 1 48.51 19.99 3.37
CA MET A 1 48.33 18.69 4.03
C MET A 1 47.00 18.72 4.78
N LYS A 2 46.17 17.66 4.62
CA LYS A 2 44.83 17.40 5.19
C LYS A 2 43.61 18.01 4.46
N GLN A 3 42.94 17.15 3.68
CA GLN A 3 41.65 17.38 3.02
C GLN A 3 40.50 17.48 4.05
N PRO A 4 39.46 18.30 3.83
CA PRO A 4 38.32 18.40 4.74
C PRO A 4 37.30 17.29 4.46
N LEU A 5 37.68 16.03 4.72
CA LEU A 5 36.86 14.86 4.38
C LEU A 5 35.88 14.44 5.50
N SER A 6 35.64 15.30 6.49
CA SER A 6 35.07 14.88 7.79
C SER A 6 33.74 15.55 8.20
N LYS A 7 33.30 16.63 7.54
CA LYS A 7 32.00 17.27 7.88
C LYS A 7 30.83 16.54 7.19
N ASP A 8 30.94 16.33 5.88
CA ASP A 8 29.86 15.71 5.08
C ASP A 8 29.52 14.26 5.51
N LYS A 9 30.52 13.48 5.94
CA LYS A 9 30.30 12.09 6.40
C LYS A 9 29.65 12.03 7.78
N GLY A 10 29.97 12.98 8.67
CA GLY A 10 29.38 13.06 10.01
C GLY A 10 27.90 13.43 9.95
N ASP A 11 27.57 14.42 9.12
CA ASP A 11 26.20 14.87 8.90
C ASP A 11 25.34 13.78 8.24
N LEU A 12 25.94 13.02 7.31
CA LEU A 12 25.28 11.87 6.68
C LEU A 12 24.94 10.78 7.71
N ILE A 13 25.91 10.38 8.54
CA ILE A 13 25.70 9.35 9.57
C ILE A 13 24.67 9.82 10.59
N TYR A 14 24.72 11.09 11.02
CA TYR A 14 23.76 11.67 11.94
C TYR A 14 22.35 11.69 11.36
N SER A 15 22.20 12.14 10.11
CA SER A 15 20.91 12.12 9.39
C SER A 15 20.36 10.70 9.23
N PHE A 16 21.21 9.72 8.89
CA PHE A 16 20.81 8.32 8.83
C PHE A 16 20.40 7.77 10.20
N CYS A 17 21.13 8.07 11.27
CA CYS A 17 20.81 7.60 12.62
C CYS A 17 19.44 8.10 13.09
N LEU A 18 19.08 9.34 12.74
CA LEU A 18 17.76 9.92 13.04
C LEU A 18 16.64 9.37 12.15
N THR A 19 16.95 9.03 10.90
CA THR A 19 15.96 8.57 9.92
C THR A 19 15.67 7.07 10.04
N ILE A 20 16.66 6.26 10.42
CA ILE A 20 16.55 4.79 10.51
C ILE A 20 15.37 4.35 11.38
N PRO A 21 15.12 4.90 12.59
CA PRO A 21 13.97 4.51 13.40
C PRO A 21 12.63 4.71 12.69
N ALA A 22 12.46 5.86 12.02
CA ALA A 22 11.25 6.14 11.24
C ALA A 22 11.13 5.20 10.04
N LEU A 23 12.25 4.88 9.38
CA LEU A 23 12.29 3.94 8.26
C LEU A 23 11.94 2.51 8.71
N ILE A 24 12.48 2.05 9.84
CA ILE A 24 12.16 0.74 10.43
C ILE A 24 10.66 0.64 10.71
N LEU A 25 10.08 1.66 11.39
CA LEU A 25 8.65 1.67 11.66
C LEU A 25 7.82 1.63 10.37
N SER A 26 8.22 2.43 9.37
CA SER A 26 7.54 2.45 8.07
C SER A 26 7.61 1.08 7.38
N ILE A 27 8.78 0.44 7.36
CA ILE A 27 8.92 -0.89 6.75
C ILE A 27 8.09 -1.93 7.50
N THR A 28 8.21 -1.98 8.83
CA THR A 28 7.55 -2.99 9.66
C THR A 28 6.03 -2.88 9.63
N PHE A 29 5.49 -1.66 9.72
CA PHE A 29 4.04 -1.45 9.87
C PHE A 29 3.32 -1.09 8.57
N ILE A 30 4.05 -0.67 7.53
CA ILE A 30 3.44 -0.31 6.24
C ILE A 30 3.88 -1.31 5.17
N LEU A 31 5.18 -1.45 4.94
CA LEU A 31 5.66 -2.22 3.80
C LEU A 31 5.40 -3.73 3.94
N ILE A 32 5.70 -4.32 5.10
CA ILE A 32 5.44 -5.74 5.38
C ILE A 32 3.96 -6.10 5.19
N PRO A 33 2.98 -5.42 5.83
CA PRO A 33 1.58 -5.77 5.65
C PRO A 33 1.06 -5.50 4.22
N ILE A 34 1.62 -4.51 3.50
CA ILE A 34 1.30 -4.31 2.08
C ILE A 34 1.73 -5.53 1.25
N ILE A 35 2.98 -6.00 1.42
CA ILE A 35 3.48 -7.16 0.68
C ILE A 35 2.65 -8.41 0.99
N ASP A 36 2.34 -8.65 2.27
CA ASP A 36 1.49 -9.75 2.69
C ASP A 36 0.07 -9.65 2.09
N SER A 37 -0.51 -8.45 2.05
CA SER A 37 -1.79 -8.19 1.39
C SER A 37 -1.75 -8.48 -0.11
N VAL A 38 -0.66 -8.13 -0.79
CA VAL A 38 -0.47 -8.42 -2.22
C VAL A 38 -0.40 -9.93 -2.41
N ILE A 39 0.41 -10.66 -1.65
CA ILE A 39 0.50 -12.14 -1.77
C ILE A 39 -0.87 -12.79 -1.53
N LYS A 40 -1.59 -12.37 -0.48
CA LYS A 40 -2.93 -12.88 -0.16
C LYS A 40 -3.95 -12.57 -1.27
N SER A 41 -3.78 -11.48 -2.02
CA SER A 41 -4.65 -11.16 -3.17
C SER A 41 -4.56 -12.19 -4.30
N PHE A 42 -3.44 -12.92 -4.41
CA PHE A 42 -3.23 -14.03 -5.37
C PHE A 42 -3.56 -15.41 -4.78
N GLN A 43 -4.10 -15.43 -3.56
CA GLN A 43 -4.51 -16.65 -2.88
C GLN A 43 -6.01 -16.59 -2.63
N LYS A 44 -6.68 -17.73 -2.69
CA LYS A 44 -8.03 -17.89 -2.15
C LYS A 44 -7.94 -17.81 -0.64
N TYR A 45 -7.87 -16.59 -0.12
CA TYR A 45 -7.70 -16.24 1.28
C TYR A 45 -8.94 -15.51 1.79
N GLY A 46 -9.54 -15.99 2.87
CA GLY A 46 -10.74 -15.38 3.45
C GLY A 46 -10.95 -15.79 4.90
N VAL A 47 -12.07 -15.36 5.48
CA VAL A 47 -12.39 -15.55 6.91
C VAL A 47 -12.23 -17.01 7.38
N LYS A 48 -12.59 -17.97 6.52
CA LYS A 48 -12.45 -19.41 6.82
C LYS A 48 -11.00 -19.83 7.04
N ASN A 49 -10.06 -19.26 6.30
CA ASN A 49 -8.64 -19.57 6.40
C ASN A 49 -8.01 -18.92 7.64
N VAL A 50 -8.46 -17.72 8.00
CA VAL A 50 -8.07 -17.04 9.25
C VAL A 50 -8.51 -17.85 10.47
N ILE A 51 -9.77 -18.28 10.51
CA ILE A 51 -10.32 -19.03 11.65
C ILE A 51 -9.72 -20.45 11.74
N SER A 52 -9.49 -21.09 10.60
CA SER A 52 -9.00 -22.47 10.56
C SER A 52 -7.46 -22.57 10.64
N GLY A 53 -6.74 -21.44 10.65
CA GLY A 53 -5.27 -21.41 10.59
C GLY A 53 -4.68 -22.04 9.31
N LYS A 54 -5.50 -22.26 8.27
CA LYS A 54 -5.06 -22.91 7.03
C LYS A 54 -4.47 -21.87 6.08
N PRO A 55 -3.35 -22.18 5.40
CA PRO A 55 -2.79 -21.28 4.40
C PRO A 55 -3.78 -21.07 3.24
N GLY A 56 -3.76 -19.88 2.64
CA GLY A 56 -4.52 -19.60 1.42
C GLY A 56 -3.99 -20.45 0.26
N VAL A 57 -4.90 -20.94 -0.58
CA VAL A 57 -4.51 -21.70 -1.78
C VAL A 57 -4.21 -20.70 -2.90
N TRP A 58 -3.01 -20.77 -3.48
CA TRP A 58 -2.65 -19.92 -4.63
C TRP A 58 -3.65 -20.10 -5.78
N ASN A 59 -4.23 -19.01 -6.26
CA ASN A 59 -5.25 -19.03 -7.31
C ASN A 59 -4.95 -18.06 -8.48
N ASN A 60 -3.68 -17.66 -8.62
CA ASN A 60 -3.24 -16.73 -9.65
C ASN A 60 -4.10 -15.45 -9.64
N PHE A 61 -4.80 -15.15 -10.74
CA PHE A 61 -5.62 -13.95 -10.90
C PHE A 61 -7.12 -14.20 -10.71
N GLN A 62 -7.54 -15.39 -10.25
CA GLN A 62 -8.97 -15.72 -10.18
C GLN A 62 -9.75 -14.72 -9.31
N ASN A 63 -9.20 -14.29 -8.18
CA ASN A 63 -9.83 -13.29 -7.32
C ASN A 63 -10.13 -11.98 -8.06
N TYR A 64 -9.20 -11.53 -8.90
CA TYR A 64 -9.37 -10.31 -9.69
C TYR A 64 -10.45 -10.49 -10.73
N ILE A 65 -10.43 -11.59 -11.49
CA ILE A 65 -11.46 -11.91 -12.48
C ILE A 65 -12.85 -11.94 -11.82
N ASP A 66 -12.97 -12.60 -10.67
CA ASP A 66 -14.23 -12.68 -9.92
C ASP A 66 -14.71 -11.29 -9.47
N LEU A 67 -13.79 -10.47 -8.94
CA LEU A 67 -14.10 -9.10 -8.50
C LEU A 67 -14.59 -8.23 -9.65
N PHE A 68 -13.90 -8.23 -10.79
CA PHE A 68 -14.29 -7.44 -11.96
C PHE A 68 -15.52 -7.99 -12.68
N SER A 69 -15.74 -9.31 -12.67
CA SER A 69 -16.91 -9.93 -13.31
C SER A 69 -18.17 -9.87 -12.46
N SER A 70 -18.06 -9.73 -11.13
CA SER A 70 -19.19 -9.66 -10.20
C SER A 70 -20.09 -8.42 -10.39
N GLY A 71 -19.63 -7.41 -11.15
CA GLY A 71 -20.36 -6.16 -11.38
C GLY A 71 -20.32 -5.18 -10.18
N SER A 72 -20.19 -5.67 -8.95
CA SER A 72 -20.15 -4.83 -7.74
C SER A 72 -18.98 -3.85 -7.73
N LEU A 73 -17.77 -4.32 -8.01
CA LEU A 73 -16.58 -3.47 -8.02
C LEU A 73 -16.59 -2.46 -9.19
N PRO A 74 -16.86 -2.86 -10.45
CA PRO A 74 -17.02 -1.89 -11.54
C PRO A 74 -18.09 -0.82 -11.27
N ASN A 75 -19.23 -1.20 -10.69
CA ASN A 75 -20.28 -0.24 -10.35
C ASN A 75 -19.84 0.72 -9.24
N ALA A 76 -19.18 0.23 -8.19
CA ALA A 76 -18.64 1.07 -7.12
C ALA A 76 -17.57 2.04 -7.63
N VAL A 77 -16.67 1.57 -8.50
CA VAL A 77 -15.66 2.41 -9.16
C VAL A 77 -16.33 3.49 -10.00
N LYS A 78 -17.32 3.13 -10.82
CA LYS A 78 -18.07 4.07 -11.65
C LYS A 78 -18.72 5.17 -10.81
N ASN A 79 -19.44 4.79 -9.75
CA ASN A 79 -20.10 5.76 -8.86
C ASN A 79 -19.09 6.66 -8.15
N THR A 80 -17.98 6.10 -7.65
CA THR A 80 -16.93 6.87 -6.98
C THR A 80 -16.27 7.84 -7.95
N PHE A 81 -16.03 7.41 -9.18
CA PHE A 81 -15.44 8.26 -10.21
C PHE A 81 -16.34 9.44 -10.57
N PHE A 82 -17.64 9.21 -10.80
CA PHE A 82 -18.60 10.30 -11.04
C PHE A 82 -18.71 11.24 -9.84
N PHE A 83 -18.72 10.70 -8.62
CA PHE A 83 -18.72 11.51 -7.41
C PHE A 83 -17.49 12.41 -7.32
N VAL A 84 -16.29 11.87 -7.57
CA VAL A 84 -15.04 12.64 -7.56
C VAL A 84 -15.09 13.78 -8.57
N ILE A 85 -15.52 13.51 -9.81
CA ILE A 85 -15.66 14.57 -10.84
C ILE A 85 -16.61 15.66 -10.38
N PHE A 86 -17.79 15.27 -9.88
CA PHE A 86 -18.79 16.21 -9.41
C PHE A 86 -18.25 17.09 -8.28
N VAL A 87 -17.65 16.48 -7.26
CA VAL A 87 -17.05 17.21 -6.12
C VAL A 87 -15.96 18.16 -6.58
N ILE A 88 -15.09 17.74 -7.51
CA ILE A 88 -14.03 18.60 -8.05
C ILE A 88 -14.62 19.82 -8.76
N ILE A 89 -15.65 19.65 -9.61
CA ILE A 89 -16.29 20.78 -10.31
C ILE A 89 -16.87 21.77 -9.30
N PHE A 90 -17.59 21.30 -8.29
CA PHE A 90 -18.14 22.17 -7.24
C PHE A 90 -17.03 22.85 -6.42
N GLN A 91 -15.95 22.13 -6.10
CA GLN A 91 -14.79 22.68 -5.41
C GLN A 91 -14.13 23.82 -6.19
N PHE A 92 -14.07 23.75 -7.53
CA PHE A 92 -13.53 24.84 -8.36
C PHE A 92 -14.48 26.04 -8.51
N ILE A 93 -15.79 25.84 -8.33
CA ILE A 93 -16.79 26.92 -8.44
C ILE A 93 -16.96 27.65 -7.10
N LEU A 94 -16.97 26.90 -6.00
CA LEU A 94 -17.23 27.42 -4.65
C LEU A 94 -15.95 27.76 -3.86
N GLY A 95 -14.83 27.14 -4.22
CA GLY A 95 -13.52 27.28 -3.57
C GLY A 95 -12.64 28.32 -4.23
#